data_AF-A0A2V5WGK0-F1
#
_entry.id   AF-A0A2V5WGK0-F1
#
_cell.length_a   1.000
_cell.length_b   1.000
_cell.length_c   1.000
_cell.angle_alpha   90.00
_cell.angle_beta   90.00
_cell.angle_gamma   90.00
#
_symmetry.space_group_name_H-M   'P 1'
#
loop_
_entity.id
_entity.type
_entity.pdbx_description
1 polymer ?
#
loop_
_entity_poly.entity_id
_entity_poly.type
_entity_poly.pdbx_seq_one_letter_code
_entity_poly.pdbx_strand_id
1 'polypeptide(L)'
;MKWLKVRKTSATKMTLRRPDPTLNSDYIVSRDERILVTGSSGFIGSKVVEKLLEYGFANLRCFVRRSSYLDRLQNVVGKFDVGRNVERVTGDLLSRDDCQKAAEGVSIIYHLAAGMEKSFAGAFMNSALATRNLMDGFLKQGQPKRFVNVSSFAVYSNVALKRGALLDETSPLEDAPQQRFDPYGFGKVKQEEIVREYAARYGLPYVIVRPGYVFGPGKQELNGRVGINTFGFFIQINGSNLLPLTFVDNCAEAIVLAGLKAGIDGEVFNVVDDELMTGRQFLKAYKKKMKSFRSIRIPYFAGHGLCSTWEKYSKWSKNQLPPVFNRRRCAAEWKGNRYSNQKLKDRLGWKPRVSMEQAMKAFLSQFESNGEQQSVEALKR
;
A
#
# COMPACT_ATOMS: atom_id res chain seq x y z
N MET A 1 -9.88 -24.63 44.44
CA MET A 1 -9.51 -23.67 43.37
C MET A 1 -9.51 -24.40 42.04
N LYS A 2 -10.55 -24.21 41.23
CA LYS A 2 -10.73 -24.86 39.92
C LYS A 2 -9.95 -24.07 38.86
N TRP A 3 -8.98 -24.74 38.24
CA TRP A 3 -8.27 -24.24 37.06
C TRP A 3 -9.21 -24.14 35.86
N LEU A 4 -9.42 -22.93 35.34
CA LEU A 4 -10.14 -22.68 34.10
C LEU A 4 -9.31 -23.19 32.91
N LYS A 5 -9.77 -24.29 32.29
CA LYS A 5 -9.34 -24.73 30.97
C LYS A 5 -9.67 -23.65 29.94
N VAL A 6 -8.65 -22.98 29.42
CA VAL A 6 -8.74 -22.17 28.21
C VAL A 6 -9.10 -23.11 27.05
N ARG A 7 -10.31 -22.94 26.50
CA ARG A 7 -10.76 -23.62 25.28
C ARG A 7 -9.85 -23.19 24.13
N LYS A 8 -9.09 -24.14 23.57
CA LYS A 8 -8.45 -24.00 22.24
C LYS A 8 -9.57 -23.77 21.23
N THR A 9 -9.66 -22.57 20.67
CA THR A 9 -10.45 -22.32 19.47
C THR A 9 -9.83 -23.12 18.33
N SER A 10 -10.61 -24.03 17.77
CA SER A 10 -10.25 -24.83 16.60
C SER A 10 -9.97 -23.88 15.44
N ALA A 11 -8.70 -23.77 15.04
CA ALA A 11 -8.33 -23.12 13.79
C ALA A 11 -8.84 -24.01 12.66
N THR A 12 -9.91 -23.58 11.98
CA THR A 12 -10.37 -24.22 10.75
C THR A 12 -9.20 -24.19 9.76
N LYS A 13 -8.57 -25.35 9.50
CA LYS A 13 -7.62 -25.52 8.40
C LYS A 13 -8.36 -25.11 7.13
N MET A 14 -8.00 -23.94 6.59
CA MET A 14 -8.57 -23.46 5.33
C MET A 14 -8.02 -24.36 4.24
N THR A 15 -8.85 -25.27 3.73
CA THR A 15 -8.49 -26.17 2.65
C THR A 15 -8.06 -25.32 1.45
N LEU A 16 -6.80 -25.45 1.04
CA LEU A 16 -6.26 -24.83 -0.17
C LEU A 16 -7.21 -25.15 -1.33
N ARG A 17 -7.94 -24.13 -1.83
CA ARG A 17 -8.62 -24.27 -3.11
C ARG A 17 -7.49 -24.37 -4.13
N ARG A 18 -7.33 -25.54 -4.76
CA ARG A 18 -6.29 -25.77 -5.78
C ARG A 18 -6.34 -24.59 -6.77
N PRO A 19 -5.20 -23.97 -7.11
CA PRO A 19 -5.17 -22.91 -8.12
C PRO A 19 -5.81 -23.46 -9.39
N ASP A 20 -6.57 -22.61 -10.08
CA ASP A 20 -7.15 -22.97 -11.37
C ASP A 20 -6.04 -23.53 -12.28
N PRO A 21 -6.12 -24.80 -12.72
CA PRO A 21 -5.09 -25.43 -13.54
C PRO A 21 -4.77 -24.66 -14.82
N THR A 22 -5.71 -23.83 -15.29
CA THR A 22 -5.56 -23.00 -16.50
C THR A 22 -4.68 -21.76 -16.31
N LEU A 23 -4.41 -21.33 -15.07
CA LEU A 23 -3.53 -20.19 -14.79
C LEU A 23 -2.02 -20.52 -14.90
N ASN A 24 -1.66 -21.81 -14.97
CA ASN A 24 -0.26 -22.25 -14.91
C ASN A 24 0.53 -22.01 -16.21
N SER A 25 -0.11 -21.80 -17.37
CA SER A 25 0.61 -21.61 -18.66
C SER A 25 1.17 -20.20 -18.85
N ASP A 26 0.79 -19.24 -18.02
CA ASP A 26 1.04 -17.80 -18.27
C ASP A 26 2.04 -17.16 -17.29
N TYR A 27 2.65 -17.95 -16.41
CA TYR A 27 3.57 -17.42 -15.39
C TYR A 27 5.02 -17.44 -15.86
N ILE A 28 5.76 -16.37 -15.57
CA ILE A 28 7.16 -16.22 -15.97
C ILE A 28 8.14 -17.04 -15.12
N VAL A 29 7.66 -17.65 -14.03
CA VAL A 29 8.45 -18.43 -13.07
C VAL A 29 7.81 -19.76 -12.72
N SER A 30 8.64 -20.77 -12.48
CA SER A 30 8.22 -22.04 -11.88
C SER A 30 7.97 -21.87 -10.37
N ARG A 31 7.33 -22.87 -9.74
CA ARG A 31 7.01 -22.85 -8.31
C ARG A 31 8.23 -23.01 -7.39
N ASP A 32 9.30 -23.58 -7.93
CA ASP A 32 10.54 -23.85 -7.22
C ASP A 32 11.52 -22.67 -7.29
N GLU A 33 11.29 -21.72 -8.20
CA GLU A 33 12.10 -20.51 -8.29
C GLU A 33 11.91 -19.62 -7.06
N ARG A 34 13.02 -19.02 -6.60
CA ARG A 34 13.02 -18.22 -5.38
C ARG A 34 12.43 -16.84 -5.64
N ILE A 35 11.51 -16.44 -4.77
CA ILE A 35 10.86 -15.12 -4.79
C ILE A 35 11.25 -14.34 -3.55
N LEU A 36 11.74 -13.12 -3.72
CA LEU A 36 12.04 -12.21 -2.61
C LEU A 36 10.87 -11.26 -2.35
N VAL A 37 10.46 -11.13 -1.09
CA VAL A 37 9.46 -10.14 -0.65
C VAL A 37 10.07 -9.23 0.41
N THR A 38 10.24 -7.96 0.07
CA THR A 38 10.64 -6.92 1.03
C THR A 38 9.39 -6.25 1.63
N GLY A 39 9.48 -5.79 2.88
CA GLY A 39 8.29 -5.27 3.58
C GLY A 39 7.26 -6.36 3.90
N SER A 40 7.69 -7.63 3.90
CA SER A 40 6.88 -8.84 4.12
C SER A 40 6.24 -8.94 5.50
N SER A 41 6.80 -8.27 6.51
CA SER A 41 6.19 -8.11 7.85
C SER A 41 5.10 -7.04 7.90
N GLY A 42 4.96 -6.23 6.85
CA GLY A 42 4.03 -5.11 6.77
C GLY A 42 2.57 -5.50 6.54
N PHE A 43 1.69 -4.49 6.54
CA PHE A 43 0.25 -4.68 6.34
C PHE A 43 -0.08 -5.32 4.98
N ILE A 44 0.50 -4.81 3.90
CA ILE A 44 0.29 -5.36 2.54
C ILE A 44 1.23 -6.54 2.28
N GLY A 45 2.49 -6.44 2.70
CA GLY A 45 3.50 -7.46 2.40
C GLY A 45 3.19 -8.83 2.99
N SER A 46 2.65 -8.89 4.21
CA SER A 46 2.24 -10.18 4.81
C SER A 46 1.10 -10.84 4.01
N LYS A 47 0.20 -10.04 3.45
CA LYS A 47 -0.85 -10.52 2.55
C LYS A 47 -0.33 -10.93 1.18
N VAL A 48 0.70 -10.28 0.66
CA VAL A 48 1.40 -10.74 -0.56
C VAL A 48 2.04 -12.11 -0.34
N VAL A 49 2.70 -12.32 0.81
CA VAL A 49 3.23 -13.64 1.18
C VAL A 49 2.10 -14.68 1.29
N GLU A 50 0.98 -14.33 1.94
CA GLU A 50 -0.21 -15.21 2.03
C GLU A 50 -0.71 -15.60 0.63
N LYS A 51 -0.84 -14.64 -0.28
CA LYS A 51 -1.28 -14.89 -1.65
C LYS A 51 -0.29 -15.69 -2.47
N LEU A 52 1.02 -15.47 -2.34
CA LEU A 52 2.03 -16.31 -3.00
C LEU A 52 1.92 -17.78 -2.55
N LEU A 53 1.74 -18.02 -1.25
CA LEU A 53 1.54 -19.37 -0.70
C LEU A 53 0.23 -19.99 -1.17
N GLU A 54 -0.89 -19.25 -1.17
CA GLU A 54 -2.18 -19.71 -1.73
C GLU A 54 -2.06 -20.11 -3.20
N TYR A 55 -1.27 -19.36 -3.97
CA TYR A 55 -1.03 -19.66 -5.37
C TYR A 55 -0.14 -20.89 -5.53
N GLY A 56 0.63 -21.32 -4.53
CA GLY A 56 1.51 -22.49 -4.55
C GLY A 56 3.00 -22.18 -4.67
N PHE A 57 3.42 -20.91 -4.53
CA PHE A 57 4.84 -20.55 -4.44
C PHE A 57 5.32 -20.67 -3.01
N ALA A 58 6.16 -21.66 -2.73
CA ALA A 58 6.66 -21.96 -1.38
C ALA A 58 8.13 -21.55 -1.15
N ASN A 59 8.93 -21.40 -2.21
CA ASN A 59 10.33 -20.93 -2.11
C ASN A 59 10.39 -19.40 -1.98
N LEU A 60 9.95 -18.90 -0.83
CA LEU A 60 9.86 -17.47 -0.55
C LEU A 60 10.99 -17.04 0.38
N ARG A 61 11.62 -15.90 0.07
CA ARG A 61 12.54 -15.20 0.95
C ARG A 61 11.89 -13.91 1.43
N CYS A 62 11.66 -13.80 2.73
CA CYS A 62 11.11 -12.61 3.37
C CYS A 62 12.24 -11.75 3.94
N PHE A 63 12.50 -10.61 3.31
CA PHE A 63 13.49 -9.65 3.80
C PHE A 63 12.87 -8.66 4.78
N VAL A 64 13.32 -8.70 6.04
CA VAL A 64 12.74 -7.94 7.15
C VAL A 64 13.79 -7.11 7.86
N ARG A 65 13.40 -5.93 8.34
CA ARG A 65 14.26 -5.13 9.23
C ARG A 65 14.33 -5.76 10.61
N ARG A 66 15.44 -5.59 11.31
CA ARG A 66 15.63 -6.11 12.68
C ARG A 66 14.57 -5.64 13.67
N SER A 67 14.07 -4.41 13.51
CA SER A 67 13.01 -3.82 14.35
C SER A 67 11.58 -4.19 13.95
N SER A 68 11.40 -5.09 12.96
CA SER A 68 10.06 -5.43 12.46
C SER A 68 9.28 -6.25 13.49
N TYR A 69 8.01 -5.90 13.69
CA TYR A 69 7.04 -6.78 14.32
C TYR A 69 6.68 -7.91 13.35
N LEU A 70 6.82 -9.16 13.78
CA LEU A 70 6.74 -10.32 12.89
C LEU A 70 5.43 -11.10 12.99
N ASP A 71 4.57 -10.79 13.95
CA ASP A 71 3.36 -11.55 14.27
C ASP A 71 2.49 -11.79 13.02
N ARG A 72 2.29 -10.76 12.19
CA ARG A 72 1.52 -10.90 10.94
C ARG A 72 2.14 -11.92 10.00
N LEU A 73 3.44 -11.85 9.78
CA LEU A 73 4.16 -12.76 8.90
C LEU A 73 4.18 -14.18 9.46
N GLN A 74 4.46 -14.34 10.76
CA GLN A 74 4.46 -15.64 11.43
C GLN A 74 3.07 -16.29 11.40
N ASN A 75 2.02 -15.52 11.67
CA ASN A 75 0.64 -15.99 11.60
C ASN A 75 0.26 -16.43 10.18
N VAL A 76 0.69 -15.70 9.15
CA VAL A 76 0.46 -16.10 7.75
C VAL A 76 1.20 -17.39 7.43
N VAL A 77 2.51 -17.45 7.68
CA VAL A 77 3.34 -18.62 7.35
C VAL A 77 2.86 -19.87 8.09
N GLY A 78 2.46 -19.74 9.36
CA GLY A 78 1.95 -20.83 10.18
C GLY A 78 0.61 -21.42 9.73
N LYS A 79 -0.14 -20.76 8.83
CA LYS A 79 -1.39 -21.31 8.24
C LYS A 79 -1.12 -22.38 7.18
N PHE A 80 0.08 -22.44 6.62
CA PHE A 80 0.40 -23.29 5.48
C PHE A 80 1.42 -24.35 5.89
N ASP A 81 1.14 -25.63 5.62
CA ASP A 81 2.07 -26.73 5.93
C ASP A 81 3.42 -26.57 5.18
N VAL A 82 3.38 -25.95 3.98
CA VAL A 82 4.54 -25.58 3.16
C VAL A 82 5.27 -24.30 3.63
N GLY A 83 4.74 -23.61 4.64
CA GLY A 83 5.32 -22.40 5.18
C GLY A 83 6.74 -22.57 5.73
N ARG A 84 7.17 -23.81 5.99
CA ARG A 84 8.54 -24.14 6.43
C ARG A 84 9.62 -23.79 5.39
N ASN A 85 9.24 -23.69 4.12
CA ASN A 85 10.15 -23.30 3.04
C ASN A 85 10.28 -21.77 2.89
N VAL A 86 9.54 -21.00 3.70
CA VAL A 86 9.67 -19.54 3.74
C VAL A 86 10.90 -19.18 4.57
N GLU A 87 11.96 -18.78 3.87
CA GLU A 87 13.17 -18.25 4.47
C GLU A 87 12.92 -16.82 4.97
N ARG A 88 13.45 -16.49 6.15
CA ARG A 88 13.49 -15.11 6.64
C ARG A 88 14.92 -14.63 6.68
N VAL A 89 15.19 -13.54 5.98
CA VAL A 89 16.49 -12.86 5.98
C VAL A 89 16.33 -11.51 6.66
N THR A 90 17.14 -11.25 7.68
CA THR A 90 17.13 -9.98 8.40
C THR A 90 18.26 -9.10 7.89
N GLY A 91 17.97 -7.84 7.57
CA GLY A 91 18.97 -6.88 7.14
C GLY A 91 18.40 -5.47 6.95
N ASP A 92 19.22 -4.58 6.40
CA ASP A 92 18.84 -3.21 6.05
C ASP A 92 18.92 -2.98 4.53
N LEU A 93 17.88 -2.37 3.95
CA LEU A 93 17.89 -1.98 2.53
C LEU A 93 18.89 -0.85 2.23
N LEU A 94 19.33 -0.12 3.26
CA LEU A 94 20.42 0.86 3.12
C LEU A 94 21.80 0.19 3.05
N SER A 95 21.93 -1.07 3.48
CA SER A 95 23.14 -1.88 3.33
C SER A 95 23.17 -2.55 1.96
N ARG A 96 24.18 -2.23 1.15
CA ARG A 96 24.40 -2.86 -0.17
C ARG A 96 24.67 -4.36 -0.03
N ASP A 97 25.43 -4.75 0.99
CA ASP A 97 25.80 -6.15 1.23
C ASP A 97 24.58 -6.98 1.64
N ASP A 98 23.71 -6.44 2.50
CA ASP A 98 22.48 -7.13 2.88
C ASP A 98 21.53 -7.26 1.68
N CYS A 99 21.43 -6.23 0.83
CA CYS A 99 20.65 -6.27 -0.40
C CYS A 99 21.17 -7.32 -1.38
N GLN A 100 22.49 -7.40 -1.54
CA GLN A 100 23.12 -8.41 -2.40
C GLN A 100 22.82 -9.82 -1.90
N LYS A 101 23.04 -10.09 -0.60
CA LYS A 101 22.72 -11.38 0.02
C LYS A 101 21.24 -11.73 -0.10
N ALA A 102 20.35 -10.76 0.13
CA ALA A 102 18.91 -10.97 0.00
C ALA A 102 18.51 -11.35 -1.44
N ALA A 103 19.18 -10.80 -2.45
CA ALA A 103 18.90 -11.07 -3.85
C ALA A 103 19.47 -12.40 -4.38
N GLU A 104 20.32 -13.12 -3.62
CA GLU A 104 21.00 -14.32 -4.10
C GLU A 104 20.04 -15.44 -4.57
N GLY A 105 20.16 -15.80 -5.85
CA GLY A 105 19.38 -16.86 -6.51
C GLY A 105 17.89 -16.51 -6.66
N VAL A 106 17.51 -15.24 -6.57
CA VAL A 106 16.13 -14.76 -6.68
C VAL A 106 15.78 -14.50 -8.15
N SER A 107 14.59 -14.96 -8.57
CA SER A 107 14.04 -14.71 -9.91
C SER A 107 13.13 -13.48 -9.95
N ILE A 108 12.32 -13.26 -8.90
CA ILE A 108 11.37 -12.14 -8.80
C ILE A 108 11.53 -11.43 -7.47
N ILE A 109 11.52 -10.10 -7.49
CA ILE A 109 11.44 -9.26 -6.30
C ILE A 109 10.09 -8.57 -6.22
N TYR A 110 9.37 -8.77 -5.12
CA TYR A 110 8.26 -7.91 -4.71
C TYR A 110 8.75 -6.87 -3.71
N HIS A 111 8.84 -5.62 -4.18
CA HIS A 111 9.34 -4.51 -3.39
C HIS A 111 8.20 -3.69 -2.76
N LEU A 112 7.81 -4.05 -1.52
CA LEU A 112 6.79 -3.33 -0.74
C LEU A 112 7.36 -2.46 0.37
N ALA A 113 8.67 -2.57 0.64
CA ALA A 113 9.31 -1.76 1.65
C ALA A 113 9.28 -0.28 1.26
N ALA A 114 8.72 0.55 2.14
CA ALA A 114 8.76 1.99 2.05
C ALA A 114 8.77 2.58 3.46
N GLY A 115 9.62 3.57 3.71
CA GLY A 115 9.60 4.31 4.96
C GLY A 115 8.40 5.26 5.01
N MET A 116 7.67 5.28 6.13
CA MET A 116 6.70 6.35 6.43
C MET A 116 7.43 7.52 7.12
N GLU A 117 8.37 8.08 6.39
CA GLU A 117 9.30 9.08 6.90
C GLU A 117 8.63 10.45 6.96
N LYS A 118 8.96 11.23 8.00
CA LYS A 118 8.43 12.59 8.18
C LYS A 118 9.26 13.65 7.48
N SER A 119 10.45 13.30 6.98
CA SER A 119 11.37 14.20 6.29
C SER A 119 11.60 13.77 4.84
N PHE A 120 11.88 14.73 3.96
CA PHE A 120 12.21 14.44 2.57
C PHE A 120 13.49 13.62 2.42
N ALA A 121 14.52 13.93 3.22
CA ALA A 121 15.77 13.18 3.22
C ALA A 121 15.55 11.72 3.64
N GLY A 122 14.81 11.50 4.73
CA GLY A 122 14.43 10.16 5.17
C GLY A 122 13.63 9.42 4.11
N ALA A 123 12.64 10.08 3.49
CA ALA A 123 11.83 9.50 2.44
C ALA A 123 12.65 9.13 1.18
N PHE A 124 13.65 9.94 0.80
CA PHE A 124 14.57 9.64 -0.28
C PHE A 124 15.42 8.41 0.04
N MET A 125 16.04 8.39 1.23
CA MET A 125 16.90 7.27 1.65
C MET A 125 16.10 5.96 1.73
N ASN A 126 14.97 5.96 2.42
CA ASN A 126 14.19 4.74 2.66
C ASN A 126 13.31 4.31 1.48
N SER A 127 13.22 5.11 0.42
CA SER A 127 12.52 4.75 -0.82
C SER A 127 13.56 4.60 -1.93
N ALA A 128 13.98 5.71 -2.56
CA ALA A 128 14.82 5.72 -3.75
C ALA A 128 16.17 5.02 -3.54
N LEU A 129 16.92 5.36 -2.48
CA LEU A 129 18.24 4.78 -2.21
C LEU A 129 18.15 3.29 -1.85
N ALA A 130 17.19 2.93 -0.99
CA ALA A 130 16.88 1.55 -0.63
C ALA A 130 16.51 0.69 -1.85
N THR A 131 15.67 1.22 -2.76
CA THR A 131 15.30 0.54 -4.00
C THR A 131 16.50 0.37 -4.93
N ARG A 132 17.35 1.40 -5.06
CA ARG A 132 18.58 1.32 -5.85
C ARG A 132 19.49 0.18 -5.37
N ASN A 133 19.78 0.13 -4.07
CA ASN A 133 20.65 -0.90 -3.51
C ASN A 133 20.12 -2.31 -3.74
N LEU A 134 18.79 -2.49 -3.65
CA LEU A 134 18.14 -3.77 -3.93
C LEU A 134 18.23 -4.17 -5.41
N MET A 135 18.01 -3.22 -6.33
CA MET A 135 18.14 -3.47 -7.77
C MET A 135 19.60 -3.75 -8.17
N ASP A 136 20.57 -3.08 -7.56
CA ASP A 136 22.00 -3.37 -7.76
C ASP A 136 22.32 -4.83 -7.40
N GLY A 137 21.79 -5.33 -6.28
CA GLY A 137 21.95 -6.73 -5.87
C GLY A 137 21.24 -7.72 -6.80
N PHE A 138 20.06 -7.33 -7.31
CA PHE A 138 19.24 -8.17 -8.19
C PHE A 138 19.83 -8.33 -9.58
N LEU A 139 20.39 -7.25 -10.16
CA LEU A 139 21.02 -7.29 -11.48
C LEU A 139 22.26 -8.20 -11.52
N LYS A 140 22.92 -8.43 -10.38
CA LYS A 140 24.07 -9.35 -10.27
C LYS A 140 23.70 -10.84 -10.38
N GLN A 141 22.42 -11.20 -10.33
CA GLN A 141 21.97 -12.60 -10.34
C GLN A 141 21.95 -13.24 -11.74
N GLY A 142 22.38 -12.52 -12.77
CA GLY A 142 22.55 -13.03 -14.14
C GLY A 142 21.28 -13.05 -14.98
N GLN A 143 20.12 -13.42 -14.42
CA GLN A 143 18.83 -13.43 -15.15
C GLN A 143 17.64 -12.98 -14.28
N PRO A 144 17.59 -11.70 -13.86
CA PRO A 144 16.45 -11.16 -13.14
C PRO A 144 15.19 -11.21 -14.03
N LYS A 145 14.14 -11.91 -13.58
CA LYS A 145 12.91 -12.05 -14.38
C LYS A 145 11.94 -10.89 -14.19
N ARG A 146 11.76 -10.41 -12.96
CA ARG A 146 10.92 -9.22 -12.71
C ARG A 146 11.17 -8.54 -11.38
N PHE A 147 11.20 -7.21 -11.43
CA PHE A 147 11.14 -6.32 -10.27
C PHE A 147 9.76 -5.67 -10.14
N VAL A 148 8.96 -6.10 -9.17
CA VAL A 148 7.64 -5.51 -8.89
C VAL A 148 7.80 -4.41 -7.85
N ASN A 149 7.68 -3.16 -8.29
CA ASN A 149 7.75 -1.99 -7.43
C ASN A 149 6.35 -1.56 -6.98
N VAL A 150 6.07 -1.62 -5.67
CA VAL A 150 4.79 -1.16 -5.13
C VAL A 150 4.88 0.32 -4.75
N SER A 151 4.29 1.15 -5.59
CA SER A 151 4.18 2.60 -5.45
C SER A 151 2.86 2.99 -4.76
N SER A 152 2.23 4.10 -5.15
CA SER A 152 0.96 4.60 -4.60
C SER A 152 0.32 5.64 -5.51
N PHE A 153 -0.99 5.83 -5.41
CA PHE A 153 -1.69 6.98 -6.01
C PHE A 153 -1.16 8.36 -5.53
N ALA A 154 -0.33 8.39 -4.48
CA ALA A 154 0.34 9.61 -4.03
C ALA A 154 1.32 10.20 -5.07
N VAL A 155 1.70 9.44 -6.12
CA VAL A 155 2.59 9.93 -7.18
C VAL A 155 1.90 10.78 -8.24
N TYR A 156 0.57 10.72 -8.36
CA TYR A 156 -0.16 11.47 -9.39
C TYR A 156 -0.25 12.95 -9.07
N SER A 157 -0.18 13.79 -10.10
CA SER A 157 -0.57 15.20 -10.04
C SER A 157 -2.03 15.36 -10.40
N ASN A 158 -2.78 16.03 -9.53
CA ASN A 158 -4.17 16.41 -9.80
C ASN A 158 -4.30 17.89 -10.10
N VAL A 159 -3.21 18.64 -10.21
CA VAL A 159 -3.25 20.11 -10.30
C VAL A 159 -3.88 20.55 -11.62
N ALA A 160 -3.40 20.01 -12.74
CA ALA A 160 -3.87 20.35 -14.09
C ALA A 160 -5.19 19.67 -14.49
N LEU A 161 -5.62 18.62 -13.77
CA LEU A 161 -6.83 17.85 -14.12
C LEU A 161 -8.11 18.63 -13.83
N LYS A 162 -9.16 18.45 -14.65
CA LYS A 162 -10.50 18.98 -14.32
C LYS A 162 -11.10 18.20 -13.14
N ARG A 163 -12.00 18.82 -12.37
CA ARG A 163 -12.77 18.09 -11.33
C ARG A 163 -13.61 17.00 -11.99
N GLY A 164 -13.67 15.81 -11.39
CA GLY A 164 -14.37 14.67 -11.98
C GLY A 164 -13.60 13.93 -13.08
N ALA A 165 -12.35 14.33 -13.38
CA ALA A 165 -11.52 13.63 -14.35
C ALA A 165 -11.28 12.18 -13.92
N LEU A 166 -11.17 11.30 -14.92
CA LEU A 166 -10.73 9.93 -14.73
C LEU A 166 -9.22 9.93 -14.48
N LEU A 167 -8.80 9.32 -13.38
CA LEU A 167 -7.40 9.08 -13.06
C LEU A 167 -7.08 7.62 -13.37
N ASP A 168 -6.16 7.46 -14.32
CA ASP A 168 -5.64 6.19 -14.82
C ASP A 168 -4.11 6.24 -14.88
N GLU A 169 -3.48 5.23 -15.47
CA GLU A 169 -2.02 5.11 -15.52
C GLU A 169 -1.35 6.09 -16.49
N THR A 170 -2.11 6.75 -17.37
CA THR A 170 -1.65 7.77 -18.30
C THR A 170 -1.69 9.18 -17.69
N SER A 171 -2.34 9.32 -16.54
CA SER A 171 -2.48 10.59 -15.84
C SER A 171 -1.13 11.16 -15.40
N PRO A 172 -0.97 12.50 -15.39
CA PRO A 172 0.31 13.14 -15.10
C PRO A 172 0.80 12.83 -13.69
N LEU A 173 2.11 12.64 -13.55
CA LEU A 173 2.78 12.48 -12.26
C LEU A 173 3.07 13.85 -11.62
N GLU A 174 3.28 13.85 -10.31
CA GLU A 174 3.67 15.05 -9.57
C GLU A 174 5.02 15.58 -10.04
N ASP A 175 4.99 16.79 -10.60
CA ASP A 175 6.11 17.49 -11.21
C ASP A 175 6.96 18.25 -10.19
N ALA A 176 6.37 18.62 -9.04
CA ALA A 176 7.06 19.30 -7.95
C ALA A 176 6.75 18.64 -6.61
N PRO A 177 7.20 17.39 -6.37
CA PRO A 177 6.80 16.61 -5.19
C PRO A 177 7.19 17.24 -3.85
N GLN A 178 8.26 18.04 -3.82
CA GLN A 178 8.66 18.81 -2.63
C GLN A 178 7.64 19.91 -2.29
N GLN A 179 7.04 20.55 -3.31
CA GLN A 179 6.04 21.60 -3.14
C GLN A 179 4.68 21.05 -2.65
N ARG A 180 4.48 19.73 -2.67
CA ARG A 180 3.31 19.08 -2.10
C ARG A 180 3.38 18.99 -0.57
N PHE A 181 4.55 19.14 0.04
CA PHE A 181 4.78 18.95 1.48
C PHE A 181 4.28 17.57 1.97
N ASP A 182 4.46 16.56 1.12
CA ASP A 182 4.16 15.16 1.41
C ASP A 182 5.44 14.33 1.19
N PRO A 183 6.22 14.07 2.26
CA PRO A 183 7.44 13.27 2.16
C PRO A 183 7.18 11.87 1.62
N TYR A 184 6.03 11.26 1.95
CA TYR A 184 5.67 9.93 1.44
C TYR A 184 5.47 9.95 -0.08
N GLY A 185 4.65 10.87 -0.59
CA GLY A 185 4.46 11.06 -2.03
C GLY A 185 5.78 11.36 -2.74
N PHE A 186 6.63 12.21 -2.16
CA PHE A 186 7.96 12.48 -2.68
C PHE A 186 8.84 11.22 -2.79
N GLY A 187 8.91 10.41 -1.72
CA GLY A 187 9.66 9.16 -1.72
C GLY A 187 9.19 8.20 -2.79
N LYS A 188 7.86 8.07 -2.99
CA LYS A 188 7.27 7.22 -4.03
C LYS A 188 7.54 7.72 -5.46
N VAL A 189 7.49 9.03 -5.70
CA VAL A 189 7.88 9.60 -7.00
C VAL A 189 9.34 9.28 -7.32
N LYS A 190 10.25 9.53 -6.36
CA LYS A 190 11.69 9.23 -6.54
C LYS A 190 12.00 7.74 -6.67
N GLN A 191 11.24 6.90 -5.99
CA GLN A 191 11.33 5.45 -6.14
C GLN A 191 10.97 5.00 -7.57
N GLU A 192 9.88 5.52 -8.15
CA GLU A 192 9.51 5.19 -9.54
C GLU A 192 10.53 5.72 -10.56
N GLU A 193 11.04 6.95 -10.38
CA GLU A 193 12.07 7.52 -11.26
C GLU A 193 13.29 6.59 -11.33
N ILE A 194 13.79 6.12 -10.18
CA ILE A 194 14.95 5.22 -10.12
C ILE A 194 14.68 3.85 -10.76
N VAL A 195 13.48 3.29 -10.60
CA VAL A 195 13.12 2.00 -11.23
C VAL A 195 13.11 2.15 -12.76
N ARG A 196 12.53 3.24 -13.28
CA ARG A 196 12.51 3.51 -14.72
C ARG A 196 13.91 3.77 -15.29
N GLU A 197 14.74 4.49 -14.54
CA GLU A 197 16.14 4.73 -14.90
C GLU A 197 16.92 3.42 -15.00
N TYR A 198 16.74 2.50 -14.05
CA TYR A 198 17.39 1.19 -14.06
C TYR A 198 16.91 0.31 -15.21
N ALA A 199 15.61 0.35 -15.52
CA ALA A 199 15.07 -0.34 -16.68
C ALA A 199 15.67 0.19 -17.99
N ALA A 200 15.76 1.51 -18.14
CA ALA A 200 16.32 2.14 -19.33
C ALA A 200 17.83 1.89 -19.50
N ARG A 201 18.59 1.87 -18.39
CA ARG A 201 20.06 1.73 -18.43
C ARG A 201 20.55 0.28 -18.44
N TYR A 202 19.89 -0.60 -17.70
CA TYR A 202 20.35 -1.98 -17.45
C TYR A 202 19.39 -3.04 -17.97
N GLY A 203 18.30 -2.64 -18.64
CA GLY A 203 17.31 -3.60 -19.16
C GLY A 203 16.53 -4.35 -18.07
N LEU A 204 16.45 -3.81 -16.86
CA LEU A 204 15.74 -4.45 -15.74
C LEU A 204 14.25 -4.64 -16.09
N PRO A 205 13.73 -5.90 -16.15
CA PRO A 205 12.30 -6.12 -16.31
C PRO A 205 11.56 -5.69 -15.05
N TYR A 206 10.57 -4.82 -15.18
CA TYR A 206 9.88 -4.25 -14.04
C TYR A 206 8.38 -4.10 -14.28
N VAL A 207 7.63 -4.04 -13.18
CA VAL A 207 6.22 -3.63 -13.17
C VAL A 207 6.01 -2.69 -12.00
N ILE A 208 5.29 -1.58 -12.22
CA ILE A 208 4.93 -0.65 -11.14
C ILE A 208 3.45 -0.84 -10.79
N VAL A 209 3.19 -1.12 -9.53
CA VAL A 209 1.82 -1.22 -9.01
C VAL A 209 1.55 0.00 -8.14
N ARG A 210 0.48 0.75 -8.42
CA ARG A 210 0.08 1.95 -7.68
C ARG A 210 -1.24 1.68 -6.96
N PRO A 211 -1.22 1.17 -5.72
CA PRO A 211 -2.43 1.08 -4.92
C PRO A 211 -2.99 2.45 -4.55
N GLY A 212 -4.32 2.53 -4.46
CA GLY A 212 -5.02 3.65 -3.84
C GLY A 212 -4.89 3.65 -2.30
N TYR A 213 -6.00 3.90 -1.61
CA TYR A 213 -6.11 3.72 -0.17
C TYR A 213 -6.38 2.26 0.17
N VAL A 214 -5.32 1.55 0.55
CA VAL A 214 -5.43 0.17 1.04
C VAL A 214 -6.02 0.15 2.46
N PHE A 215 -7.13 -0.56 2.65
CA PHE A 215 -7.82 -0.71 3.94
C PHE A 215 -8.16 -2.19 4.23
N GLY A 216 -8.45 -2.49 5.49
CA GLY A 216 -8.77 -3.86 5.92
C GLY A 216 -8.37 -4.13 7.39
N PRO A 217 -8.66 -5.33 7.91
CA PRO A 217 -8.36 -5.72 9.28
C PRO A 217 -6.87 -5.56 9.61
N GLY A 218 -6.55 -4.91 10.73
CA GLY A 218 -5.19 -4.62 11.16
C GLY A 218 -4.71 -3.20 10.81
N LYS A 219 -5.52 -2.40 10.11
CA LYS A 219 -5.28 -0.96 9.91
C LYS A 219 -6.33 -0.17 10.69
N GLN A 220 -5.89 0.63 11.65
CA GLN A 220 -6.79 1.40 12.52
C GLN A 220 -6.94 2.86 12.10
N GLU A 221 -5.93 3.42 11.42
CA GLU A 221 -5.90 4.83 11.07
C GLU A 221 -6.74 5.16 9.82
N LEU A 222 -7.50 6.25 9.93
CA LEU A 222 -8.18 6.88 8.79
C LEU A 222 -7.17 7.62 7.92
N ASN A 223 -7.26 7.40 6.61
CA ASN A 223 -6.44 8.12 5.64
C ASN A 223 -6.84 9.61 5.57
N GLY A 224 -5.87 10.50 5.32
CA GLY A 224 -6.11 11.94 5.14
C GLY A 224 -7.16 12.29 4.08
N ARG A 225 -7.31 11.44 3.06
CA ARG A 225 -8.37 11.55 2.03
C ARG A 225 -9.78 11.44 2.60
N VAL A 226 -9.98 10.74 3.72
CA VAL A 226 -11.27 10.64 4.42
C VAL A 226 -11.56 11.92 5.20
N GLY A 227 -10.52 12.49 5.81
CA GLY A 227 -10.54 13.72 6.58
C GLY A 227 -9.29 13.86 7.46
N ILE A 228 -9.14 15.03 8.07
CA ILE A 228 -7.97 15.40 8.87
C ILE A 228 -8.42 15.65 10.30
N ASN A 229 -7.69 15.11 11.28
CA ASN A 229 -7.88 15.48 12.68
C ASN A 229 -7.05 16.73 12.99
N THR A 230 -7.69 17.80 13.43
CA THR A 230 -7.05 19.10 13.66
C THR A 230 -7.84 19.90 14.69
N PHE A 231 -7.14 20.47 15.68
CA PHE A 231 -7.70 21.25 16.79
C PHE A 231 -8.86 20.56 17.53
N GLY A 232 -8.80 19.23 17.69
CA GLY A 232 -9.86 18.44 18.34
C GLY A 232 -11.09 18.17 17.46
N PHE A 233 -11.08 18.58 16.19
CA PHE A 233 -12.14 18.33 15.22
C PHE A 233 -11.66 17.43 14.09
N PHE A 234 -12.56 16.59 13.59
CA PHE A 234 -12.31 15.85 12.34
C PHE A 234 -12.90 16.61 11.15
N ILE A 235 -12.05 17.23 10.35
CA ILE A 235 -12.46 18.02 9.18
C ILE A 235 -12.50 17.12 7.95
N GLN A 236 -13.68 16.99 7.35
CA GLN A 236 -13.88 16.31 6.08
C GLN A 236 -14.01 17.32 4.95
N ILE A 237 -13.03 17.35 4.06
CA ILE A 237 -13.01 18.20 2.88
C ILE A 237 -13.63 17.45 1.71
N ASN A 238 -14.66 18.01 1.08
CA ASN A 238 -15.35 17.42 -0.07
C ASN A 238 -15.77 15.95 0.14
N GLY A 239 -16.63 15.68 1.12
CA GLY A 239 -17.06 14.31 1.45
C GLY A 239 -17.78 13.54 0.34
N SER A 240 -18.20 14.19 -0.75
CA SER A 240 -18.76 13.55 -1.95
C SER A 240 -17.70 12.96 -2.89
N ASN A 241 -16.41 13.18 -2.62
CA ASN A 241 -15.31 12.58 -3.37
C ASN A 241 -15.34 11.04 -3.24
N LEU A 242 -15.17 10.32 -4.35
CA LEU A 242 -14.86 8.90 -4.34
C LEU A 242 -13.48 8.69 -3.70
N LEU A 243 -13.38 7.69 -2.83
CA LEU A 243 -12.09 7.28 -2.32
C LEU A 243 -11.54 6.18 -3.24
N PRO A 244 -10.25 6.22 -3.64
CA PRO A 244 -9.64 5.15 -4.41
C PRO A 244 -9.35 3.97 -3.49
N LEU A 245 -10.39 3.32 -2.98
CA LEU A 245 -10.29 2.25 -2.00
C LEU A 245 -9.81 0.97 -2.67
N THR A 246 -9.01 0.20 -1.93
CA THR A 246 -8.76 -1.20 -2.27
C THR A 246 -8.63 -2.02 -0.99
N PHE A 247 -9.29 -3.17 -0.96
CA PHE A 247 -9.21 -4.07 0.18
C PHE A 247 -7.85 -4.77 0.18
N VAL A 248 -7.23 -4.93 1.35
CA VAL A 248 -5.85 -5.44 1.47
C VAL A 248 -5.62 -6.79 0.78
N ASP A 249 -6.59 -7.70 0.82
CA ASP A 249 -6.46 -9.02 0.17
C ASP A 249 -6.57 -8.91 -1.36
N ASN A 250 -7.49 -8.08 -1.87
CA ASN A 250 -7.64 -7.80 -3.30
C ASN A 250 -6.38 -7.11 -3.86
N CYS A 251 -5.84 -6.15 -3.10
CA CYS A 251 -4.61 -5.44 -3.43
C CYS A 251 -3.39 -6.36 -3.44
N ALA A 252 -3.27 -7.26 -2.46
CA ALA A 252 -2.17 -8.21 -2.40
C ALA A 252 -2.19 -9.17 -3.59
N GLU A 253 -3.37 -9.64 -3.98
CA GLU A 253 -3.52 -10.48 -5.17
C GLU A 253 -3.14 -9.75 -6.46
N ALA A 254 -3.55 -8.48 -6.62
CA ALA A 254 -3.15 -7.67 -7.77
C ALA A 254 -1.62 -7.55 -7.88
N ILE A 255 -0.95 -7.34 -6.74
CA ILE A 255 0.52 -7.26 -6.66
C ILE A 255 1.14 -8.60 -7.06
N VAL A 256 0.63 -9.74 -6.57
CA VAL A 256 1.11 -11.07 -6.95
C VAL A 256 0.96 -11.33 -8.45
N LEU A 257 -0.21 -11.06 -9.03
CA LEU A 257 -0.43 -11.25 -10.46
C LEU A 257 0.50 -10.38 -11.32
N ALA A 258 0.77 -9.15 -10.90
CA ALA A 258 1.71 -8.24 -11.57
C ALA A 258 3.14 -8.80 -11.62
N GLY A 259 3.55 -9.60 -10.62
CA GLY A 259 4.84 -10.27 -10.66
C GLY A 259 4.87 -11.54 -11.50
N LEU A 260 3.75 -12.26 -11.57
CA LEU A 260 3.72 -13.58 -12.19
C LEU A 260 3.40 -13.58 -13.69
N LYS A 261 2.46 -12.75 -14.15
CA LYS A 261 1.92 -12.83 -15.52
C LYS A 261 2.94 -12.44 -16.60
N ALA A 262 3.02 -13.18 -17.70
CA ALA A 262 3.88 -12.83 -18.84
C ALA A 262 3.37 -11.61 -19.63
N GLY A 263 4.25 -10.98 -20.43
CA GLY A 263 3.86 -9.97 -21.43
C GLY A 263 3.43 -8.60 -20.89
N ILE A 264 3.89 -8.23 -19.70
CA ILE A 264 3.52 -6.97 -19.03
C ILE A 264 4.74 -6.20 -18.47
N ASP A 265 5.95 -6.55 -18.90
CA ASP A 265 7.15 -5.82 -18.48
C ASP A 265 7.10 -4.36 -18.97
N GLY A 266 7.52 -3.43 -18.11
CA GLY A 266 7.42 -1.99 -18.34
C GLY A 266 6.06 -1.38 -18.00
N GLU A 267 5.05 -2.21 -17.69
CA GLU A 267 3.71 -1.73 -17.41
C GLU A 267 3.56 -1.10 -16.02
N VAL A 268 2.60 -0.19 -15.95
CA VAL A 268 2.10 0.37 -14.69
C VAL A 268 0.65 0.00 -14.54
N PHE A 269 0.24 -0.34 -13.31
CA PHE A 269 -1.12 -0.69 -12.96
C PHE A 269 -1.62 0.06 -11.73
N ASN A 270 -2.80 0.65 -11.83
CA ASN A 270 -3.55 1.20 -10.72
C ASN A 270 -4.37 0.10 -10.04
N VAL A 271 -4.33 0.07 -8.70
CA VAL A 271 -5.10 -0.90 -7.91
C VAL A 271 -6.12 -0.16 -7.07
N VAL A 272 -7.37 -0.23 -7.54
CA VAL A 272 -8.59 0.22 -6.88
C VAL A 272 -9.67 -0.84 -7.08
N ASP A 273 -10.48 -1.06 -6.07
CA ASP A 273 -11.57 -2.04 -6.13
C ASP A 273 -12.77 -1.45 -6.87
N ASP A 274 -13.73 -2.32 -7.18
CA ASP A 274 -15.01 -1.89 -7.76
C ASP A 274 -15.92 -1.25 -6.71
N GLU A 275 -16.99 -0.59 -7.16
CA GLU A 275 -18.04 -0.02 -6.29
C GLU A 275 -17.51 0.92 -5.21
N LEU A 276 -16.61 1.82 -5.61
CA LEU A 276 -15.95 2.76 -4.70
C LEU A 276 -16.95 3.59 -3.88
N MET A 277 -16.62 3.76 -2.60
CA MET A 277 -17.38 4.58 -1.68
C MET A 277 -16.90 6.03 -1.68
N THR A 278 -17.82 6.94 -1.42
CA THR A 278 -17.48 8.33 -1.12
C THR A 278 -16.88 8.46 0.29
N GLY A 279 -16.08 9.51 0.51
CA GLY A 279 -15.55 9.83 1.84
C GLY A 279 -16.64 9.97 2.90
N ARG A 280 -17.81 10.48 2.52
CA ARG A 280 -18.99 10.60 3.39
C ARG A 280 -19.53 9.23 3.78
N GLN A 281 -19.71 8.32 2.82
CA GLN A 281 -20.21 6.97 3.09
C GLN A 281 -19.23 6.21 3.99
N PHE A 282 -17.92 6.28 3.68
CA PHE A 282 -16.88 5.64 4.47
C PHE A 282 -16.85 6.15 5.92
N LEU A 283 -16.82 7.48 6.10
CA LEU A 283 -16.82 8.09 7.44
C LEU A 283 -18.11 7.79 8.22
N LYS A 284 -19.27 7.79 7.56
CA LYS A 284 -20.55 7.42 8.18
C LYS A 284 -20.53 5.98 8.66
N ALA A 285 -20.01 5.05 7.86
CA ALA A 285 -19.89 3.63 8.24
C ALA A 285 -18.92 3.45 9.41
N TYR A 286 -17.77 4.13 9.38
CA TYR A 286 -16.78 4.11 10.47
C TYR A 286 -17.35 4.65 11.80
N LYS A 287 -18.03 5.80 11.76
CA LYS A 287 -18.65 6.43 12.94
C LYS A 287 -19.77 5.62 13.59
N LYS A 288 -20.41 4.69 12.86
CA LYS A 288 -21.43 3.80 13.45
C LYS A 288 -20.83 2.76 14.40
N LYS A 289 -19.53 2.46 14.26
CA LYS A 289 -18.85 1.40 15.01
C LYS A 289 -17.87 1.94 16.05
N MET A 290 -17.29 3.12 15.81
CA MET A 290 -16.45 3.83 16.78
C MET A 290 -17.27 4.79 17.65
N LYS A 291 -16.72 5.20 18.81
CA LYS A 291 -17.28 6.32 19.60
C LYS A 291 -17.45 7.55 18.70
N SER A 292 -18.62 8.19 18.75
CA SER A 292 -18.92 9.33 17.88
C SER A 292 -18.01 10.51 18.23
N PHE A 293 -17.24 10.98 17.26
CA PHE A 293 -16.47 12.22 17.38
C PHE A 293 -17.07 13.34 16.52
N ARG A 294 -16.87 14.60 16.93
CA ARG A 294 -17.34 15.77 16.17
C ARG A 294 -16.62 15.83 14.82
N SER A 295 -17.37 15.89 13.72
CA SER A 295 -16.81 16.10 12.39
C SER A 295 -17.44 17.31 11.71
N ILE A 296 -16.60 18.18 11.16
CA ILE A 296 -17.02 19.35 10.40
C ILE A 296 -16.80 19.03 8.92
N ARG A 297 -17.77 19.38 8.07
CA ARG A 297 -17.63 19.22 6.62
C ARG A 297 -17.43 20.57 5.98
N ILE A 298 -16.43 20.67 5.12
CA ILE A 298 -16.20 21.87 4.32
C ILE A 298 -16.25 21.53 2.83
N PRO A 299 -16.88 22.37 1.99
CA PRO A 299 -16.89 22.18 0.55
C PRO A 299 -15.48 22.38 -0.04
N TYR A 300 -15.22 21.76 -1.20
CA TYR A 300 -13.90 21.78 -1.83
C TYR A 300 -13.37 23.20 -2.06
N PHE A 301 -14.20 24.12 -2.55
CA PHE A 301 -13.76 25.50 -2.83
C PHE A 301 -13.29 26.23 -1.57
N ALA A 302 -13.93 25.98 -0.43
CA ALA A 302 -13.53 26.57 0.85
C ALA A 302 -12.20 25.97 1.32
N GLY A 303 -12.05 24.65 1.27
CA GLY A 303 -10.78 23.98 1.61
C GLY A 303 -9.63 24.41 0.70
N HIS A 304 -9.87 24.54 -0.60
CA HIS A 304 -8.90 25.02 -1.58
C HIS A 304 -8.55 26.50 -1.37
N GLY A 305 -9.54 27.34 -1.05
CA GLY A 305 -9.36 28.74 -0.69
C GLY A 305 -8.47 28.91 0.54
N LEU A 306 -8.73 28.14 1.61
CA LEU A 306 -7.90 28.12 2.83
C LEU A 306 -6.44 27.71 2.54
N CYS A 307 -6.24 26.72 1.67
CA CYS A 307 -4.89 26.34 1.24
C CYS A 307 -4.21 27.48 0.47
N SER A 308 -4.95 28.20 -0.38
CA SER A 308 -4.41 29.34 -1.13
C SER A 308 -4.03 30.52 -0.22
N THR A 309 -4.82 30.81 0.81
CA THR A 309 -4.50 31.88 1.76
C THR A 309 -3.30 31.49 2.62
N TRP A 310 -3.22 30.22 3.04
CA TRP A 310 -2.08 29.69 3.78
C TRP A 310 -0.77 29.77 2.97
N GLU A 311 -0.80 29.41 1.68
CA GLU A 311 0.35 29.58 0.77
C GLU A 311 0.82 31.04 0.69
N LYS A 312 -0.12 31.99 0.56
CA LYS A 312 0.18 33.43 0.50
C LYS A 312 0.79 33.93 1.81
N TYR A 313 0.20 33.54 2.95
CA TYR A 313 0.71 33.88 4.27
C TYR A 313 2.11 33.31 4.49
N SER A 314 2.34 32.06 4.09
CA SER A 314 3.65 31.41 4.22
C SER A 314 4.74 32.16 3.45
N LYS A 315 4.44 32.59 2.22
CA LYS A 315 5.36 33.42 1.42
C LYS A 315 5.60 34.79 2.07
N TRP A 316 4.55 35.46 2.52
CA TRP A 316 4.63 36.77 3.17
C TRP A 316 5.45 36.72 4.47
N SER A 317 5.23 35.69 5.29
CA SER A 317 5.95 35.47 6.56
C SER A 317 7.33 34.82 6.38
N LYS A 318 7.86 34.71 5.16
CA LYS A 318 9.15 34.07 4.84
C LYS A 318 9.28 32.65 5.44
N ASN A 319 8.21 31.86 5.32
CA ASN A 319 8.10 30.47 5.79
C ASN A 319 8.15 30.28 7.32
N GLN A 320 7.80 31.29 8.13
CA GLN A 320 7.59 31.09 9.58
C GLN A 320 6.58 29.97 9.85
N LEU A 321 5.52 29.88 9.04
CA LEU A 321 4.64 28.72 8.96
C LEU A 321 4.75 28.10 7.56
N PRO A 322 5.35 26.91 7.41
CA PRO A 322 5.43 26.25 6.11
C PRO A 322 4.03 25.87 5.59
N PRO A 323 3.81 25.80 4.26
CA PRO A 323 2.50 25.53 3.67
C PRO A 323 2.20 24.03 3.62
N VAL A 324 2.12 23.41 4.81
CA VAL A 324 1.80 21.99 4.99
C VAL A 324 0.41 21.64 4.42
N PHE A 325 -0.51 22.61 4.44
CA PHE A 325 -1.79 22.56 3.73
C PHE A 325 -1.74 23.48 2.51
N ASN A 326 -1.35 22.93 1.36
CA ASN A 326 -1.24 23.64 0.09
C ASN A 326 -2.25 23.11 -0.94
N ARG A 327 -2.43 23.87 -2.02
CA ARG A 327 -3.35 23.57 -3.12
C ARG A 327 -3.00 22.28 -3.85
N ARG A 328 -1.71 21.95 -3.98
CA ARG A 328 -1.27 20.69 -4.62
C ARG A 328 -1.78 19.48 -3.84
N ARG A 329 -1.59 19.47 -2.52
CA ARG A 329 -2.11 18.45 -1.62
C ARG A 329 -3.63 18.42 -1.60
N CYS A 330 -4.28 19.58 -1.52
CA CYS A 330 -5.73 19.68 -1.55
C CYS A 330 -6.33 19.12 -2.86
N ALA A 331 -5.70 19.38 -4.00
CA ALA A 331 -6.07 18.79 -5.27
C ALA A 331 -5.81 17.28 -5.32
N ALA A 332 -4.68 16.82 -4.77
CA ALA A 332 -4.33 15.39 -4.72
C ALA A 332 -5.31 14.55 -3.89
N GLU A 333 -5.85 15.11 -2.80
CA GLU A 333 -6.69 14.39 -1.85
C GLU A 333 -8.20 14.61 -2.05
N TRP A 334 -8.64 15.83 -2.43
CA TRP A 334 -10.07 16.21 -2.34
C TRP A 334 -10.67 16.83 -3.61
N LYS A 335 -9.98 16.84 -4.76
CA LYS A 335 -10.51 17.44 -6.01
C LYS A 335 -11.79 16.77 -6.54
N GLY A 336 -11.99 15.49 -6.21
CA GLY A 336 -13.15 14.71 -6.64
C GLY A 336 -12.92 13.99 -7.96
N ASN A 337 -11.90 13.14 -8.04
CA ASN A 337 -11.56 12.40 -9.26
C ASN A 337 -12.28 11.04 -9.29
N ARG A 338 -12.41 10.46 -10.50
CA ARG A 338 -12.77 9.04 -10.67
C ARG A 338 -11.51 8.22 -10.87
N TYR A 339 -11.59 6.91 -10.71
CA TYR A 339 -10.45 6.01 -10.77
C TYR A 339 -10.77 4.80 -11.63
N SER A 340 -9.82 4.36 -12.43
CA SER A 340 -9.94 3.16 -13.27
C SER A 340 -9.08 2.02 -12.74
N ASN A 341 -9.61 0.80 -12.82
CA ASN A 341 -8.87 -0.46 -12.69
C ASN A 341 -8.94 -1.29 -13.99
N GLN A 342 -9.36 -0.69 -15.11
CA GLN A 342 -9.66 -1.40 -16.35
C GLN A 342 -8.42 -2.10 -16.91
N LYS A 343 -7.28 -1.40 -16.96
CA LYS A 343 -6.01 -1.96 -17.43
C LYS A 343 -5.54 -3.16 -16.60
N LEU A 344 -5.74 -3.10 -15.28
CA LEU A 344 -5.43 -4.19 -14.36
C LEU A 344 -6.29 -5.42 -14.67
N LYS A 345 -7.59 -5.23 -14.92
CA LYS A 345 -8.52 -6.31 -15.31
C LYS A 345 -8.13 -6.93 -16.66
N ASP A 346 -7.88 -6.10 -17.66
CA ASP A 346 -7.66 -6.55 -19.04
C ASP A 346 -6.32 -7.28 -19.20
N ARG A 347 -5.26 -6.80 -18.55
CA ARG A 347 -3.91 -7.35 -18.74
C ARG A 347 -3.53 -8.44 -17.73
N LEU A 348 -4.09 -8.41 -16.52
CA LEU A 348 -3.80 -9.43 -15.50
C LEU A 348 -4.92 -10.45 -15.30
N GLY A 349 -6.12 -10.20 -15.85
CA GLY A 349 -7.31 -10.98 -15.51
C GLY A 349 -7.76 -10.80 -14.06
N TRP A 350 -7.26 -9.77 -13.37
CA TRP A 350 -7.58 -9.52 -11.97
C TRP A 350 -9.03 -9.09 -11.80
N LYS A 351 -9.72 -9.64 -10.80
CA LYS A 351 -11.02 -9.17 -10.34
C LYS A 351 -11.02 -9.16 -8.81
N PRO A 352 -11.61 -8.15 -8.15
CA PRO A 352 -11.67 -8.12 -6.70
C PRO A 352 -12.47 -9.34 -6.20
N ARG A 353 -11.82 -10.21 -5.43
CA ARG A 353 -12.45 -11.41 -4.85
C ARG A 353 -13.43 -11.06 -3.73
N VAL A 354 -13.12 -9.99 -3.00
CA VAL A 354 -13.94 -9.47 -1.91
C VAL A 354 -14.66 -8.22 -2.39
N SER A 355 -15.98 -8.22 -2.35
CA SER A 355 -16.79 -7.03 -2.69
C SER A 355 -16.54 -5.89 -1.70
N MET A 356 -16.83 -4.65 -2.10
CA MET A 356 -16.67 -3.48 -1.22
C MET A 356 -17.51 -3.59 0.05
N GLU A 357 -18.71 -4.17 -0.04
CA GLU A 357 -19.57 -4.43 1.12
C GLU A 357 -18.92 -5.41 2.12
N GLN A 358 -18.44 -6.56 1.63
CA GLN A 358 -17.75 -7.56 2.46
C GLN A 358 -16.46 -6.99 3.06
N ALA A 359 -15.70 -6.25 2.26
CA ALA A 359 -14.47 -5.59 2.68
C ALA A 359 -14.72 -4.58 3.81
N MET A 360 -15.77 -3.77 3.70
CA MET A 360 -16.17 -2.85 4.75
C MET A 360 -16.65 -3.56 6.01
N LYS A 361 -17.44 -4.63 5.86
CA LYS A 361 -17.89 -5.44 7.00
C LYS A 361 -16.69 -6.02 7.77
N ALA A 362 -15.73 -6.62 7.05
CA ALA A 362 -14.52 -7.17 7.65
C ALA A 362 -13.63 -6.10 8.29
N PHE A 363 -13.48 -4.94 7.63
CA PHE A 363 -12.74 -3.81 8.19
C PHE A 363 -13.37 -3.27 9.48
N LEU A 364 -14.70 -3.22 9.55
CA LEU A 364 -15.41 -2.65 10.69
C LEU A 364 -15.53 -3.62 11.88
N SER A 365 -15.58 -4.92 11.63
CA SER A 365 -15.70 -5.93 12.72
C SER A 365 -14.51 -5.92 13.68
N GLN A 366 -13.33 -5.46 13.24
CA GLN A 366 -12.16 -5.32 14.12
C GLN A 366 -12.36 -4.31 15.27
N PHE A 367 -13.33 -3.40 15.12
CA PHE A 367 -13.64 -2.38 16.13
C PHE A 367 -14.74 -2.82 17.10
N GLU A 368 -15.44 -3.91 16.81
CA GLU A 368 -16.49 -4.45 17.68
C GLU A 368 -15.90 -5.11 18.94
N SER A 369 -14.74 -5.78 18.82
CA SER A 369 -14.06 -6.45 19.93
C SER A 369 -13.25 -5.52 20.85
N ASN A 370 -12.85 -4.34 20.36
CA ASN A 370 -12.01 -3.40 21.13
C ASN A 370 -12.83 -2.43 22.00
N GLY A 371 -14.16 -2.44 21.86
CA GLY A 371 -15.06 -1.63 22.69
C GLY A 371 -14.98 -1.97 24.18
N GLU A 372 -14.66 -3.22 24.54
CA GLU A 372 -14.53 -3.66 25.94
C GLU A 372 -13.13 -3.42 26.54
N GLN A 373 -12.06 -3.51 25.74
CA GLN A 373 -10.69 -3.31 26.25
C GLN A 373 -10.35 -1.83 26.46
N GLN A 374 -10.86 -0.92 25.62
CA GLN A 374 -10.65 0.52 25.81
C GLN A 374 -11.40 1.09 27.04
N SER A 375 -12.43 0.40 27.55
CA SER A 375 -13.11 0.78 28.80
C SER A 375 -12.25 0.57 30.05
N VAL A 376 -11.36 -0.42 30.05
CA VAL A 376 -10.51 -0.73 31.22
C VAL A 376 -9.30 0.21 31.31
N GLU A 377 -8.78 0.67 30.18
CA GLU A 377 -7.63 1.59 30.14
C GLU A 377 -8.02 3.07 30.30
N ALA A 378 -9.23 3.47 29.87
CA ALA A 378 -9.73 4.83 30.05
C ALA A 378 -10.23 5.14 31.48
N LEU A 379 -10.40 4.12 32.34
CA LEU A 379 -10.71 4.28 33.77
C LEU A 379 -9.45 4.34 34.65
N LYS A 380 -8.26 4.24 34.06
CA LYS A 380 -6.96 4.28 34.77
C LYS A 380 -6.03 5.40 34.30
N ARG A 381 -6.53 6.41 33.57
CA ARG A 381 -5.76 7.61 33.19
C ARG A 381 -6.54 8.89 33.42
#